data_AF-A0A0D8L962-F1
#
_entry.id   AF-A0A0D8L962-F1
#
_cell.length_a   1.000
_cell.length_b   1.000
_cell.length_c   1.000
_cell.angle_alpha   90.00
_cell.angle_beta   90.00
_cell.angle_gamma   90.00
#
_symmetry.space_group_name_H-M   'P 1'
#
loop_
_entity.id
_entity.type
_entity.pdbx_description
1 polymer ?
#
loop_
_entity_poly.entity_id
_entity_poly.type
_entity_poly.pdbx_seq_one_letter_code
_entity_poly.pdbx_strand_id
1 'polypeptide(L)'
;MKKYKSVKDFALPLSVILGTGLYSFPGMADPCTSVTDGDGKRHLTCTSTIYYYSAGEHGGTALSDYESVTINTTPEASISPLQGWAVYGNSSTYNFNKLNIATSGANSDGIVTKMVPVKSILIS
;
A
#
# COMPACT_ATOMS: atom_id res chain seq x y z
N MET A 1 -65.72 -3.30 28.13
CA MET A 1 -65.54 -4.58 27.41
C MET A 1 -65.09 -4.29 25.98
N LYS A 2 -64.16 -5.11 25.43
CA LYS A 2 -63.62 -5.15 24.04
C LYS A 2 -62.50 -4.12 23.73
N LYS A 3 -61.31 -4.46 23.20
CA LYS A 3 -60.55 -5.70 22.96
C LYS A 3 -59.05 -5.31 22.94
N TYR A 4 -58.18 -6.07 23.60
CA TYR A 4 -56.72 -5.93 23.44
C TYR A 4 -56.29 -6.58 22.12
N LYS A 5 -55.53 -5.86 21.28
CA LYS A 5 -54.93 -6.39 20.06
C LYS A 5 -53.43 -6.61 20.33
N SER A 6 -53.06 -7.88 20.38
CA SER A 6 -51.68 -8.38 20.45
C SER A 6 -50.87 -7.85 19.27
N VAL A 7 -49.75 -7.19 19.56
CA VAL A 7 -48.73 -6.84 18.58
C VAL A 7 -47.58 -7.81 18.81
N LYS A 8 -47.30 -8.63 17.79
CA LYS A 8 -46.24 -9.63 17.78
C LYS A 8 -44.89 -8.91 17.77
N ASP A 9 -44.01 -9.28 18.69
CA ASP A 9 -42.61 -8.86 18.71
C ASP A 9 -41.92 -9.36 17.43
N PHE A 10 -41.68 -8.44 16.49
CA PHE A 10 -40.85 -8.69 15.31
C PHE A 10 -39.48 -8.10 15.61
N ALA A 11 -38.60 -8.91 16.21
CA ALA A 11 -37.21 -8.56 16.45
C ALA A 11 -36.46 -8.47 15.10
N LEU A 12 -36.30 -7.27 14.57
CA LEU A 12 -35.33 -6.98 13.52
C LEU A 12 -33.96 -6.76 14.18
N PRO A 13 -32.90 -7.51 13.82
CA PRO A 13 -31.57 -7.18 14.28
C PRO A 13 -31.17 -5.82 13.69
N LEU A 14 -31.09 -4.80 14.54
CA LEU A 14 -30.40 -3.55 14.28
C LEU A 14 -28.90 -3.86 14.12
N SER A 15 -28.47 -4.13 12.90
CA SER A 15 -27.06 -4.11 12.54
C SER A 15 -26.56 -2.67 12.65
N VAL A 16 -25.96 -2.35 13.81
CA VAL A 16 -25.20 -1.11 14.03
C VAL A 16 -23.93 -1.23 13.20
N ILE A 17 -23.96 -0.68 11.99
CA ILE A 17 -22.73 -0.38 11.26
C ILE A 17 -22.12 0.82 11.98
N LEU A 18 -21.14 0.55 12.86
CA LEU A 18 -20.23 1.57 13.37
C LEU A 18 -19.43 2.10 12.17
N GLY A 19 -19.98 3.11 11.51
CA GLY A 19 -19.25 3.95 10.58
C GLY A 19 -18.22 4.73 11.38
N THR A 20 -17.05 4.14 11.59
CA THR A 20 -15.87 4.88 12.02
C THR A 20 -15.44 5.73 10.83
N GLY A 21 -15.97 6.96 10.80
CA GLY A 21 -15.42 8.05 10.01
C GLY A 21 -14.02 8.34 10.52
N LEU A 22 -13.03 7.67 9.93
CA LEU A 22 -11.65 8.11 9.98
C LEU A 22 -11.43 8.96 8.73
N TYR A 23 -11.45 10.27 8.95
CA TYR A 23 -10.82 11.22 8.03
C TYR A 23 -9.31 11.01 8.12
N SER A 24 -8.82 9.95 7.49
CA SER A 24 -7.42 9.84 7.17
C SER A 24 -7.20 10.72 5.95
N PHE A 25 -6.34 11.73 6.10
CA PHE A 25 -5.62 12.28 4.95
C PHE A 25 -5.15 11.10 4.10
N PRO A 26 -5.32 11.09 2.76
CA PRO A 26 -4.72 10.07 1.94
C PRO A 26 -3.21 10.30 1.93
N GLY A 27 -2.52 9.99 3.04
CA GLY A 27 -1.20 9.42 2.94
C GLY A 27 -1.39 8.23 2.04
N MET A 28 -0.72 8.25 0.88
CA MET A 28 -0.85 7.25 -0.16
C MET A 28 -0.50 5.89 0.45
N ALA A 29 -1.50 5.23 1.01
CA ALA A 29 -1.46 3.86 1.44
C ALA A 29 -1.13 3.07 0.18
N ASP A 30 0.03 2.43 0.15
CA ASP A 30 0.35 1.51 -0.93
C ASP A 30 -0.61 0.32 -0.79
N PRO A 31 -1.64 0.11 -1.64
CA PRO A 31 -2.50 -1.07 -1.57
C PRO A 31 -1.69 -2.34 -1.76
N CYS A 32 -1.13 -2.82 -0.65
CA CYS A 32 -0.29 -3.99 -0.52
C CYS A 32 -1.01 -5.03 0.34
N THR A 33 -1.01 -6.27 -0.12
CA THR A 33 -1.57 -7.41 0.61
C THR A 33 -0.45 -8.37 0.95
N SER A 34 -0.33 -8.72 2.24
CA SER A 34 0.57 -9.75 2.74
C SER A 34 -0.20 -11.07 2.87
N VAL A 35 0.31 -12.14 2.26
CA VAL A 35 -0.25 -13.49 2.36
C VAL A 35 0.84 -14.45 2.84
N THR A 36 0.49 -15.36 3.73
CA THR A 36 1.39 -16.47 4.14
C THR A 36 1.01 -17.73 3.38
N ASP A 37 1.98 -18.39 2.76
CA ASP A 37 1.76 -19.65 2.04
C ASP A 37 1.65 -20.87 2.99
N GLY A 38 1.47 -22.06 2.41
CA GLY A 38 1.39 -23.32 3.16
C GLY A 38 2.69 -23.73 3.85
N ASP A 39 3.83 -23.16 3.43
CA ASP A 39 5.16 -23.40 4.00
C ASP A 39 5.52 -22.36 5.08
N GLY A 40 4.61 -21.44 5.40
CA GLY A 40 4.81 -20.39 6.41
C GLY A 40 5.57 -19.16 5.90
N LYS A 41 5.80 -19.03 4.59
CA LYS A 41 6.51 -17.92 3.97
C LYS A 41 5.57 -16.78 3.64
N ARG A 42 6.05 -15.55 3.82
CA ARG A 42 5.26 -14.33 3.58
C ARG A 42 5.51 -13.81 2.17
N HIS A 43 4.44 -13.46 1.47
CA HIS A 43 4.46 -12.87 0.14
C HIS A 43 3.72 -11.53 0.18
N LEU A 44 4.35 -10.48 -0.35
CA LEU A 44 3.75 -9.15 -0.46
C LEU A 44 3.34 -8.90 -1.92
N THR A 45 2.11 -8.45 -2.14
CA THR A 45 1.64 -8.00 -3.46
C THR A 45 1.09 -6.59 -3.36
N CYS A 46 1.67 -5.66 -4.12
CA CYS A 46 1.28 -4.25 -4.17
C CYS A 46 0.70 -3.88 -5.54
N THR A 47 -0.32 -3.04 -5.54
CA THR A 47 -0.95 -2.50 -6.78
C THR A 47 -0.62 -1.02 -7.03
N SER A 48 0.33 -0.48 -6.25
CA SER A 48 0.84 0.88 -6.36
C SER A 48 2.36 0.89 -6.22
N THR A 49 2.95 2.06 -6.48
CA THR A 49 4.36 2.34 -6.21
C THR A 49 4.67 2.12 -4.74
N ILE A 50 5.72 1.40 -4.39
CA ILE A 50 6.24 1.33 -3.01
C ILE A 50 7.20 2.50 -2.77
N TYR A 51 7.00 3.23 -1.67
CA TYR A 51 7.85 4.38 -1.31
C TYR A 51 8.84 4.05 -0.19
N TYR A 52 10.14 4.03 -0.46
CA TYR A 52 11.13 3.69 0.59
C TYR A 52 11.32 4.75 1.69
N TYR A 53 10.76 5.95 1.53
CA TYR A 53 10.78 6.98 2.58
C TYR A 53 9.62 6.84 3.58
N SER A 54 8.68 5.91 3.35
CA SER A 54 7.55 5.66 4.24
C SER A 54 7.24 4.17 4.28
N ALA A 55 7.10 3.57 5.46
CA ALA A 55 6.82 2.14 5.60
C ALA A 55 5.45 1.67 5.04
N GLY A 56 4.66 2.57 4.42
CA GLY A 56 3.40 2.29 3.75
C GLY A 56 2.44 1.40 4.55
N GLU A 57 1.63 0.61 3.83
CA GLU A 57 0.71 -0.40 4.38
C GLU A 57 1.37 -1.77 4.59
N HIS A 58 2.66 -1.95 4.27
CA HIS A 58 3.37 -3.18 4.60
C HIS A 58 3.69 -3.30 6.12
N GLY A 59 3.03 -2.46 6.94
CA GLY A 59 2.90 -2.60 8.38
C GLY A 59 4.20 -2.49 9.14
N GLY A 60 5.21 -1.80 8.59
CA GLY A 60 6.54 -1.72 9.18
C GLY A 60 7.36 -3.01 9.09
N THR A 61 6.86 -4.07 8.45
CA THR A 61 7.66 -5.26 8.13
C THR A 61 8.71 -4.89 7.08
N ALA A 62 9.97 -5.30 7.25
CA ALA A 62 10.98 -5.03 6.25
C ALA A 62 10.67 -5.81 4.97
N LEU A 63 10.89 -5.21 3.80
CA LEU A 63 10.62 -5.88 2.51
C LEU A 63 11.48 -7.14 2.30
N SER A 64 12.62 -7.22 3.00
CA SER A 64 13.49 -8.40 3.07
C SER A 64 12.93 -9.55 3.91
N ASP A 65 11.88 -9.33 4.71
CA ASP A 65 11.25 -10.40 5.52
C ASP A 65 10.21 -11.18 4.71
N TYR A 66 9.87 -10.70 3.51
CA TYR A 66 9.02 -11.40 2.56
C TYR A 66 9.87 -12.30 1.66
N GLU A 67 9.42 -13.54 1.44
CA GLU A 67 10.01 -14.45 0.45
C GLU A 67 9.92 -13.85 -0.96
N SER A 68 8.81 -13.19 -1.27
CA SER A 68 8.66 -12.44 -2.52
C SER A 68 7.86 -11.16 -2.34
N VAL A 69 8.27 -10.13 -3.07
CA VAL A 69 7.53 -8.88 -3.24
C VAL A 69 7.15 -8.76 -4.71
N THR A 70 5.86 -8.63 -4.98
CA THR A 70 5.30 -8.43 -6.32
C THR A 70 4.66 -7.05 -6.39
N ILE A 71 5.01 -6.26 -7.39
CA ILE A 71 4.47 -4.91 -7.56
C ILE A 71 3.92 -4.76 -8.97
N ASN A 72 2.64 -4.42 -9.05
CA ASN A 72 1.92 -4.24 -10.30
C ASN A 72 1.37 -2.82 -10.37
N THR A 73 1.91 -1.98 -11.26
CA THR A 73 1.40 -0.61 -11.45
C THR A 73 0.91 -0.39 -12.88
N THR A 74 -0.24 0.27 -12.99
CA THR A 74 -0.85 0.66 -14.26
C THR A 74 -0.91 2.17 -14.53
N PRO A 75 -0.86 3.08 -13.52
CA PRO A 75 -0.87 4.51 -13.80
C PRO A 75 0.37 4.98 -14.57
N GLU A 76 0.21 6.04 -15.35
CA GLU A 76 1.33 6.77 -15.95
C GLU A 76 2.22 7.40 -14.87
N ALA A 77 3.51 7.44 -15.15
CA ALA A 77 4.49 8.04 -14.25
C ALA A 77 4.23 9.54 -14.06
N SER A 78 4.06 9.97 -12.81
CA SER A 78 3.92 11.38 -12.44
C SER A 78 4.63 11.65 -11.13
N ILE A 79 5.19 12.86 -10.98
CA ILE A 79 5.77 13.34 -9.71
C ILE A 79 4.77 14.12 -8.85
N SER A 80 3.57 14.37 -9.37
CA SER A 80 2.49 15.07 -8.66
C SER A 80 1.12 14.62 -9.23
N PRO A 81 0.44 13.66 -8.59
CA PRO A 81 0.91 12.85 -7.45
C PRO A 81 2.08 11.94 -7.85
N LEU A 82 2.90 11.52 -6.88
CA LEU A 82 3.96 10.54 -7.12
C LEU A 82 3.30 9.17 -7.40
N GLN A 83 3.45 8.60 -8.59
CA GLN A 83 2.83 7.32 -8.95
C GLN A 83 3.42 6.74 -10.24
N GLY A 84 3.05 5.50 -10.57
CA GLY A 84 3.27 4.87 -11.88
C GLY A 84 4.50 3.98 -11.94
N TRP A 85 5.55 4.28 -11.16
CA TRP A 85 6.71 3.39 -10.96
C TRP A 85 6.40 2.24 -10.01
N ALA A 86 7.19 1.17 -10.02
CA ALA A 86 7.01 0.10 -9.03
C ALA A 86 7.66 0.45 -7.69
N VAL A 87 8.89 0.95 -7.70
CA VAL A 87 9.62 1.34 -6.49
C VAL A 87 10.13 2.77 -6.64
N TYR A 88 9.91 3.58 -5.61
CA TYR A 88 10.50 4.90 -5.49
C TYR A 88 11.48 4.97 -4.31
N GLY A 89 12.76 5.02 -4.64
CA GLY A 89 13.89 5.04 -3.73
C GLY A 89 14.26 6.43 -3.22
N ASN A 90 14.76 6.47 -1.99
CA ASN A 90 15.43 7.58 -1.30
C ASN A 90 16.98 7.50 -1.32
N SER A 91 17.60 6.92 -2.35
CA SER A 91 19.07 6.75 -2.48
C SER A 91 19.75 5.90 -1.39
N SER A 92 19.03 4.93 -0.84
CA SER A 92 19.54 3.96 0.15
C SER A 92 19.67 2.56 -0.46
N THR A 93 20.21 1.61 0.30
CA THR A 93 20.23 0.19 -0.10
C THR A 93 18.88 -0.46 0.15
N TYR A 94 18.40 -1.25 -0.81
CA TYR A 94 17.11 -1.93 -0.77
C TYR A 94 17.33 -3.44 -0.93
N ASN A 95 16.87 -4.22 0.04
CA ASN A 95 17.03 -5.67 0.04
C ASN A 95 15.67 -6.34 -0.20
N PHE A 96 15.64 -7.27 -1.16
CA PHE A 96 14.52 -8.15 -1.47
C PHE A 96 15.06 -9.56 -1.63
N ASN A 97 14.32 -10.57 -1.17
CA ASN A 97 14.67 -11.97 -1.48
C ASN A 97 14.33 -12.30 -2.94
N LYS A 98 13.08 -12.01 -3.34
CA LYS A 98 12.60 -12.08 -4.72
C LYS A 98 11.73 -10.86 -5.02
N LEU A 99 12.03 -10.19 -6.12
CA LEU A 99 11.30 -9.01 -6.57
C LEU A 99 10.72 -9.25 -7.96
N ASN A 100 9.40 -9.17 -8.07
CA ASN A 100 8.67 -9.22 -9.32
C ASN A 100 8.04 -7.86 -9.58
N ILE A 101 8.32 -7.27 -10.73
CA ILE A 101 7.79 -5.95 -11.10
C ILE A 101 7.07 -6.05 -12.44
N ALA A 102 5.86 -5.51 -12.50
CA ALA A 102 5.13 -5.27 -13.73
C ALA A 102 4.57 -3.84 -13.72
N THR A 103 5.11 -2.99 -14.60
CA THR A 103 4.63 -1.62 -14.79
C THR A 103 4.13 -1.46 -16.22
N SER A 104 2.92 -0.92 -16.41
CA SER A 104 2.34 -0.77 -17.76
C SER A 104 1.96 0.67 -18.14
N GLY A 105 2.14 1.64 -17.25
CA GLY A 105 1.86 3.05 -17.53
C GLY A 105 2.86 3.71 -18.47
N ALA A 106 2.46 4.79 -19.13
CA ALA A 106 3.36 5.58 -19.95
C ALA A 106 4.47 6.21 -19.08
N ASN A 107 5.71 6.17 -19.58
CA ASN A 107 6.91 6.65 -18.88
C ASN A 107 7.18 5.97 -17.52
N SER A 108 6.48 4.87 -17.22
CA SER A 108 6.69 4.08 -16.01
C SER A 108 7.96 3.24 -16.14
N ASP A 109 8.66 3.13 -15.03
CA ASP A 109 9.86 2.29 -14.86
C ASP A 109 9.70 1.45 -13.59
N GLY A 110 10.43 0.36 -13.50
CA GLY A 110 10.37 -0.53 -12.35
C GLY A 110 10.90 0.15 -11.10
N ILE A 111 12.07 0.79 -11.16
CA ILE A 111 12.71 1.39 -9.98
C ILE A 111 13.23 2.78 -10.34
N VAL A 112 12.74 3.79 -9.63
CA VAL A 112 13.23 5.16 -9.74
C VAL A 112 13.78 5.60 -8.39
N THR A 113 14.92 6.28 -8.40
CA THR A 113 15.55 6.78 -7.18
C THR A 113 15.68 8.29 -7.23
N LYS A 114 15.20 8.98 -6.19
CA LYS A 114 15.48 10.40 -6.03
C LYS A 114 16.95 10.58 -5.66
N MET A 115 17.76 11.09 -6.58
CA MET A 115 19.10 11.58 -6.25
C MET A 115 19.00 12.81 -5.36
N VAL A 116 19.68 12.77 -4.21
CA VAL A 116 19.96 13.98 -3.44
C VAL A 116 21.15 14.66 -4.13
N PRO A 117 21.01 15.91 -4.61
CA PRO A 117 22.12 16.57 -5.27
C PRO A 117 23.30 16.69 -4.29
N VAL A 118 24.45 16.12 -4.68
CA VAL A 118 25.71 16.33 -3.95
C VAL A 118 26.05 17.81 -4.11
N LYS A 119 25.96 18.57 -3.02
CA LYS A 119 26.37 19.98 -3.02
C LYS A 119 27.88 19.99 -3.26
N SER A 120 28.31 20.43 -4.43
CA SER A 120 29.71 20.50 -4.83
C SER A 120 30.53 21.19 -3.73
N ILE A 121 31.54 20.49 -3.20
CA ILE A 121 32.55 21.11 -2.34
C ILE A 121 33.42 21.97 -3.26
N LEU A 122 33.29 23.29 -3.14
CA LEU A 122 34.30 24.21 -3.66
C LEU A 122 35.57 23.97 -2.84
N ILE A 123 36.59 23.38 -3.47
CA ILE A 123 37.95 23.42 -2.95
C ILE A 123 38.46 24.81 -3.29
N SER A 124 38.43 25.71 -2.30
CA SER A 124 39.09 27.02 -2.33
C SER A 124 40.50 26.91 -1.80
#